data_AF-A0A0G1QJ70-F1
#
_entry.id   AF-A0A0G1QJ70-F1
#
_cell.length_a   1.000
_cell.length_b   1.000
_cell.length_c   1.000
_cell.angle_alpha   90.00
_cell.angle_beta   90.00
_cell.angle_gamma   90.00
#
_symmetry.space_group_name_H-M   'P 1'
#
loop_
_entity.id
_entity.type
_entity.pdbx_description
1 polymer ?
#
loop_
_entity_poly.entity_id
_entity_poly.type
_entity_poly.pdbx_seq_one_letter_code
_entity_poly.pdbx_strand_id
1 'polypeptide(L)'
;MHAKDNKEELRETIILPRKDFPVSNEINIYQNKVAIMSFGDEKIGIIIESQQIADTQRAIFNLLWKSLKKTQKTGKIDGKSS
;
A
#
# COMPACT_ATOMS: atom_id res chain seq x y z
N MET A 1 8.20 -6.45 -11.85
CA MET A 1 8.38 -7.89 -11.64
C MET A 1 7.34 -8.51 -10.68
N HIS A 2 6.59 -7.73 -9.88
CA HIS A 2 5.81 -8.31 -8.75
C HIS A 2 4.34 -8.69 -9.00
N ALA A 3 3.70 -8.29 -10.11
CA ALA A 3 2.27 -8.59 -10.29
C ALA A 3 1.97 -10.01 -10.82
N LYS A 4 2.98 -10.70 -11.40
CA LYS A 4 2.79 -11.97 -12.10
C LYS A 4 2.49 -13.14 -11.15
N ASP A 5 3.00 -13.08 -9.92
CA ASP A 5 2.90 -14.17 -8.95
C ASP A 5 1.77 -13.97 -7.93
N ASN A 6 0.96 -12.91 -8.11
CA ASN A 6 -0.09 -12.53 -7.16
C ASN A 6 -1.08 -13.67 -6.86
N LYS A 7 -1.41 -14.49 -7.87
CA LYS A 7 -2.35 -15.60 -7.74
C LYS A 7 -1.78 -16.73 -6.89
N GLU A 8 -0.50 -17.06 -7.08
CA GLU A 8 0.19 -18.13 -6.34
C GLU A 8 0.51 -17.70 -4.91
N GLU A 9 0.82 -16.42 -4.71
CA GLU A 9 1.16 -15.86 -3.39
C GLU A 9 -0.06 -15.35 -2.59
N LEU A 10 -1.29 -15.56 -3.10
CA LEU A 10 -2.54 -15.09 -2.48
C LEU A 10 -2.49 -13.59 -2.11
N ARG A 11 -1.81 -12.78 -2.93
CA ARG A 11 -1.64 -11.34 -2.71
C ARG A 11 -2.32 -10.53 -3.78
N GLU A 12 -2.70 -9.32 -3.40
CA GLU A 12 -3.10 -8.28 -4.34
C GLU A 12 -2.13 -7.11 -4.25
N THR A 13 -1.85 -6.48 -5.40
CA THR A 13 -0.88 -5.39 -5.49
C THR A 13 -1.46 -4.25 -6.32
N ILE A 14 -1.27 -3.02 -5.84
CA ILE A 14 -1.51 -1.80 -6.62
C ILE A 14 -0.19 -1.06 -6.73
N ILE A 15 0.20 -0.70 -7.95
CA ILE A 15 1.40 0.09 -8.22
C ILE A 15 0.98 1.55 -8.40
N LEU A 16 1.58 2.44 -7.62
CA LEU A 16 1.30 3.87 -7.67
C LEU A 16 2.38 4.62 -8.45
N PRO A 17 2.03 5.70 -9.18
CA PRO A 17 3.02 6.59 -9.77
C PRO A 17 3.86 7.26 -8.66
N ARG A 18 5.18 7.03 -8.68
CA ARG A 18 6.10 7.58 -7.67
C ARG A 18 6.06 9.12 -7.59
N LYS A 19 5.75 9.79 -8.71
CA LYS A 19 5.64 11.26 -8.78
C LYS A 19 4.53 11.80 -7.90
N ASP A 20 3.39 11.10 -7.83
CA ASP A 20 2.21 11.55 -7.11
C ASP A 20 2.18 11.01 -5.67
N PHE A 21 2.83 9.87 -5.44
CA PHE A 21 2.90 9.19 -4.15
C PHE A 21 4.34 8.83 -3.78
N PRO A 22 5.15 9.80 -3.32
CA PRO A 22 6.54 9.57 -2.93
C PRO A 22 6.62 8.94 -1.52
N VAL A 23 6.15 7.70 -1.39
CA VAL A 23 6.29 6.94 -0.15
C VAL A 23 7.75 6.48 -0.01
N SER A 24 8.44 6.96 1.01
CA SER A 24 9.87 6.71 1.26
C SER A 24 10.15 5.67 2.34
N ASN A 25 9.14 5.35 3.17
CA ASN A 25 9.19 4.36 4.21
C ASN A 25 8.32 3.15 3.88
N GLU A 26 8.71 1.98 4.38
CA GLU A 26 7.86 0.78 4.34
C GLU A 26 6.96 0.76 5.56
N ILE A 27 5.67 0.44 5.35
CA ILE A 27 4.68 0.31 6.42
C ILE A 27 4.01 -1.06 6.29
N ASN A 28 4.09 -1.87 7.33
CA ASN A 28 3.44 -3.18 7.40
C ASN A 28 2.44 -3.19 8.55
N ILE A 29 1.22 -3.65 8.30
CA ILE A 29 0.15 -3.78 9.31
C ILE A 29 -0.19 -5.26 9.43
N TYR A 30 -0.01 -5.85 10.61
CA TYR A 30 -0.25 -7.27 10.84
C TYR A 30 -0.70 -7.51 12.29
N GLN A 31 -1.73 -8.34 12.49
CA GLN A 31 -2.34 -8.56 13.81
C GLN A 31 -2.64 -7.22 14.53
N ASN A 32 -2.12 -7.05 15.74
CA ASN A 32 -2.19 -5.84 16.57
C ASN A 32 -0.94 -4.95 16.43
N LYS A 33 -0.14 -5.11 15.37
CA LYS A 33 1.14 -4.43 15.18
C LYS A 33 1.18 -3.59 13.91
N VAL A 34 1.91 -2.48 13.99
CA VAL A 34 2.30 -1.65 12.85
C VAL A 34 3.82 -1.50 12.87
N ALA A 35 4.48 -1.92 11.79
CA ALA A 35 5.90 -1.68 11.57
C ALA A 35 6.07 -0.53 10.57
N ILE A 36 6.97 0.41 10.89
CA ILE A 36 7.37 1.50 10.01
C ILE A 36 8.89 1.43 9.89
N MET A 37 9.39 1.22 8.68
CA MET A 37 10.82 1.07 8.40
C MET A 37 11.26 2.15 7.41
N SER A 38 12.30 2.89 7.76
CA SER A 38 13.02 3.77 6.85
C SER A 38 14.35 3.13 6.46
N PHE A 39 14.58 3.01 5.16
CA PHE A 39 15.82 2.48 4.58
C PHE A 39 16.63 3.55 3.83
N GLY A 40 16.23 4.82 3.95
CA GLY A 40 16.94 5.95 3.35
C GLY A 40 18.23 6.30 4.09
N ASP A 41 18.51 7.59 4.21
CA ASP A 41 19.73 8.08 4.88
C ASP A 41 19.78 7.63 6.35
N GLU A 42 18.63 7.64 7.02
CA GLU A 42 18.45 7.09 8.36
C GLU A 42 17.81 5.70 8.29
N LYS A 43 18.62 4.69 8.64
CA LYS A 43 18.17 3.30 8.80
C LYS A 43 17.55 3.12 10.18
N ILE A 44 16.26 3.41 10.29
CA ILE A 44 15.51 3.32 11.54
C ILE A 44 14.19 2.60 11.32
N GLY A 45 13.78 1.83 12.33
CA GLY A 45 12.53 1.11 12.34
C GLY A 45 11.83 1.22 13.68
N ILE A 46 10.50 1.30 13.64
CA ILE A 46 9.65 1.29 14.85
C ILE A 46 8.57 0.23 14.65
N ILE A 47 8.37 -0.61 15.67
CA ILE A 47 7.21 -1.50 15.75
C ILE A 47 6.33 -1.04 16.90
N ILE A 48 5.07 -0.76 16.60
CA ILE A 48 4.07 -0.35 17.58
C ILE A 48 3.12 -1.53 17.78
N GLU A 49 3.08 -2.08 19.00
CA GLU A 49 2.12 -3.11 19.38
C GLU A 49 0.93 -2.50 20.12
N SER A 50 -0.17 -2.30 19.38
CA SER A 50 -1.43 -1.78 19.92
C SER A 50 -2.57 -2.09 18.94
N GLN A 51 -3.61 -2.78 19.44
CA GLN A 51 -4.79 -3.11 18.64
C GLN A 51 -5.46 -1.85 18.07
N GLN A 52 -5.60 -0.81 18.89
CA GLN A 52 -6.24 0.45 18.49
C GLN A 52 -5.49 1.16 17.35
N ILE A 53 -4.15 1.17 17.43
CA ILE A 53 -3.30 1.78 16.39
C ILE A 53 -3.33 0.95 15.11
N ALA A 54 -3.24 -0.37 15.22
CA ALA A 54 -3.34 -1.28 14.09
C ALA A 54 -4.69 -1.16 13.36
N ASP A 55 -5.80 -1.06 14.11
CA ASP A 55 -7.13 -0.91 13.54
C ASP A 55 -7.30 0.42 12.80
N THR A 56 -6.78 1.51 13.39
CA THR A 56 -6.80 2.83 12.76
C THR A 56 -6.00 2.84 11.45
N GLN A 57 -4.77 2.29 11.45
CA GLN A 57 -3.98 2.22 10.22
C GLN A 57 -4.60 1.28 9.18
N ARG A 58 -5.23 0.18 9.60
CA ARG A 58 -5.95 -0.70 8.68
C ARG A 58 -7.14 0.03 8.04
N ALA A 59 -7.84 0.88 8.79
CA ALA A 59 -8.92 1.69 8.24
C ALA A 59 -8.42 2.67 7.18
N ILE A 60 -7.31 3.37 7.43
CA ILE A 60 -6.67 4.28 6.47
C ILE A 60 -6.20 3.52 5.22
N PHE A 61 -5.51 2.39 5.38
CA PHE A 61 -5.10 1.54 4.26
C PHE A 61 -6.30 1.10 3.43
N ASN A 62 -7.36 0.60 4.07
CA ASN A 62 -8.57 0.13 3.39
C ASN A 62 -9.29 1.25 2.62
N LEU A 63 -9.30 2.47 3.15
CA LEU A 63 -9.86 3.63 2.47
C LEU A 63 -9.10 3.92 1.16
N LEU A 64 -7.77 3.97 1.24
CA LEU A 64 -6.90 4.17 0.07
C LEU A 64 -7.08 3.03 -0.95
N TRP A 65 -7.04 1.78 -0.48
CA TRP A 65 -7.18 0.58 -1.29
C TRP A 65 -8.50 0.55 -2.08
N LYS A 66 -9.62 0.85 -1.41
CA LYS A 66 -10.94 0.95 -2.04
C LYS A 66 -10.99 2.05 -3.10
N SER A 67 -10.43 3.23 -2.79
CA SER A 67 -10.37 4.36 -3.74
C SER A 67 -9.60 3.98 -5.01
N LEU A 68 -8.41 3.39 -4.84
CA LEU A 68 -7.54 3.00 -5.95
C LEU A 68 -8.12 1.86 -6.80
N LYS A 69 -8.75 0.85 -6.17
CA LYS A 69 -9.47 -0.20 -6.91
C LYS A 69 -10.66 0.34 -7.70
N LYS A 70 -11.36 1.37 -7.19
CA LYS A 70 -12.44 2.02 -7.93
C LYS A 70 -11.89 2.69 -9.19
N THR A 71 -10.83 3.49 -9.07
CA THR A 71 -10.20 4.18 -10.21
C THR A 71 -9.69 3.21 -11.28
N GLN A 72 -9.11 2.06 -10.91
CA GLN A 72 -8.69 1.04 -11.87
C GLN A 72 -9.85 0.37 -12.63
N LYS A 73 -11.05 0.31 -12.02
CA LYS A 73 -12.25 -0.19 -12.71
C LYS A 73 -12.83 0.85 -13.66
N THR A 74 -12.74 2.13 -13.33
CA THR A 74 -13.23 3.22 -14.18
C THR A 74 -12.27 3.57 -15.32
N GLY A 75 -10.96 3.29 -15.20
CA GLY A 75 -9.95 3.56 -16.23
C GLY A 75 -9.87 2.55 -17.39
N LYS A 76 -10.83 1.62 -17.54
CA LYS A 76 -10.95 0.72 -18.71
C LYS A 76 -11.84 1.26 -19.83
N ILE A 77 -12.30 2.50 -19.68
CA ILE A 77 -12.85 3.42 -20.68
C ILE A 77 -12.01 4.68 -20.46
N ASP A 78 -10.85 4.82 -21.08
CA ASP A 78 -10.75 5.51 -22.36
C ASP A 78 -9.43 5.09 -23.02
N GLY A 79 -9.55 4.28 -24.08
CA GLY A 79 -8.50 4.14 -25.07
C GLY A 79 -8.59 5.29 -26.07
N LYS A 80 -7.44 5.96 -26.30
CA LYS A 80 -7.00 6.79 -27.45
C LYS A 80 -6.55 8.20 -27.12
N SER A 81 -5.49 8.56 -27.85
CA SER A 81 -4.85 9.86 -28.01
C SER A 81 -3.90 10.24 -26.85
N SER A 82 -2.60 10.40 -27.05
CA SER A 82 -1.81 10.68 -28.26
C SER A 82 -0.37 10.22 -28.07
#